data_AF-A0A0U5F8V8-F1
#
_entry.id   AF-A0A0U5F8V8-F1
#
_cell.length_a   1.000
_cell.length_b   1.000
_cell.length_c   1.000
_cell.angle_alpha   90.00
_cell.angle_beta   90.00
_cell.angle_gamma   90.00
#
_symmetry.space_group_name_H-M   'P 1'
#
loop_
_entity.id
_entity.type
_entity.pdbx_description
1 polymer ?
#
loop_
_entity_poly.entity_id
_entity_poly.type
_entity_poly.pdbx_seq_one_letter_code
_entity_poly.pdbx_strand_id
1 'polypeptide(L)'
;MPRREYTKRSDYNALSVINRHTLTPNGWTHEQFNTKVLRKPDGTQEAIAREFGFNDYRKTTEVDFAPAYAYWKGTQAYWARVRTRWASFLHAPPGLHLKTKPDGMAMIVPMFEQAESVQKGKRVKDAQIDAVFAQWVEPAN
;
A
#
# COMPACT_ATOMS: atom_id res chain seq x y z
N MET A 1 -8.74 -0.22 16.64
CA MET A 1 -9.23 -1.39 15.86
C MET A 1 -8.20 -2.50 15.96
N PRO A 2 -8.57 -3.77 16.20
CA PRO A 2 -7.62 -4.86 16.21
C PRO A 2 -7.13 -5.06 14.76
N ARG A 3 -5.90 -4.65 14.48
CA ARG A 3 -5.31 -4.87 13.16
C ARG A 3 -5.00 -6.37 13.03
N ARG A 4 -5.45 -6.99 11.94
CA ARG A 4 -5.27 -8.44 11.62
C ARG A 4 -3.79 -8.87 11.61
N GLU A 5 -2.90 -7.89 11.55
CA GLU A 5 -1.44 -8.00 11.61
C GLU A 5 -0.94 -8.60 12.94
N TYR A 6 -1.67 -8.41 14.05
CA TYR A 6 -1.21 -8.78 15.39
C TYR A 6 -1.82 -10.06 15.98
N THR A 7 -2.93 -10.57 15.41
CA THR A 7 -3.56 -11.80 15.91
C THR A 7 -3.79 -12.76 14.75
N LYS A 8 -2.94 -13.79 14.69
CA LYS A 8 -3.09 -14.89 13.74
C LYS A 8 -3.98 -15.96 14.36
N ARG A 9 -5.10 -16.25 13.71
CA ARG A 9 -5.94 -17.40 14.00
C ARG A 9 -5.35 -18.65 13.33
N SER A 10 -5.44 -19.80 13.99
CA SER A 10 -4.90 -21.08 13.52
C SER A 10 -5.96 -22.08 13.04
N ASP A 11 -7.24 -21.70 13.10
CA ASP A 11 -8.38 -22.57 12.81
C ASP A 11 -8.77 -22.62 11.32
N TYR A 12 -8.03 -21.93 10.44
CA TYR A 12 -8.20 -21.99 8.99
C TYR A 12 -6.86 -21.78 8.28
N ASN A 13 -6.77 -22.19 7.01
CA ASN A 13 -5.54 -22.07 6.22
C ASN A 13 -5.76 -21.44 4.83
N ALA A 14 -6.99 -21.07 4.49
CA ALA A 14 -7.32 -20.36 3.26
C ALA A 14 -8.41 -19.30 3.47
N LEU A 15 -8.38 -18.26 2.64
CA LEU A 15 -9.47 -17.30 2.50
C LEU A 15 -10.09 -17.45 1.10
N SER A 16 -11.39 -17.71 1.05
CA SER A 16 -12.19 -17.59 -0.16
C SER A 16 -12.82 -16.21 -0.18
N VAL A 17 -12.35 -15.36 -1.10
CA VAL A 17 -12.65 -13.93 -1.13
C VAL A 17 -13.36 -13.60 -2.43
N ILE A 18 -14.56 -13.03 -2.32
CA ILE A 18 -15.32 -12.50 -3.45
C ILE A 18 -15.50 -11.00 -3.26
N ASN A 19 -15.12 -10.24 -4.28
CA ASN A 19 -15.35 -8.80 -4.35
C ASN A 19 -16.41 -8.53 -5.41
N ARG A 20 -17.51 -7.90 -5.03
CA ARG A 20 -18.51 -7.39 -5.97
C ARG A 20 -18.46 -5.87 -5.98
N HIS A 21 -18.27 -5.31 -7.17
CA HIS A 21 -18.33 -3.89 -7.42
C HIS A 21 -19.60 -3.61 -8.21
N THR A 22 -20.48 -2.77 -7.68
CA THR A 22 -21.76 -2.45 -8.32
C THR A 22 -21.80 -0.96 -8.59
N LEU A 23 -21.96 -0.56 -9.85
CA LEU A 23 -22.18 0.83 -10.21
C LEU A 23 -23.58 1.25 -9.76
N THR A 24 -23.69 2.44 -9.18
CA THR A 24 -24.95 3.06 -8.78
C THR A 24 -25.09 4.40 -9.48
N PRO A 25 -26.29 5.01 -9.54
CA PRO A 25 -26.44 6.35 -10.12
C PRO A 25 -25.53 7.42 -9.47
N ASN A 26 -25.16 7.24 -8.19
CA ASN A 26 -24.41 8.21 -7.40
C ASN A 26 -22.93 7.82 -7.15
N GLY A 27 -22.46 6.71 -7.74
CA GLY A 27 -21.11 6.20 -7.53
C GLY A 27 -21.02 4.69 -7.67
N TRP A 28 -20.49 4.01 -6.66
CA TRP A 28 -20.37 2.55 -6.66
C TRP A 28 -20.32 1.98 -5.25
N THR A 29 -20.75 0.74 -5.11
CA THR A 29 -20.62 -0.02 -3.86
C THR A 29 -19.58 -1.13 -4.04
N HIS A 30 -18.93 -1.48 -2.93
CA HIS A 30 -17.98 -2.59 -2.84
C HIS A 30 -18.40 -3.53 -1.74
N GLU A 31 -18.78 -4.74 -2.14
CA GLU A 31 -19.14 -5.83 -1.25
C GLU A 31 -18.01 -6.85 -1.20
N GLN A 32 -17.58 -7.19 0.01
CA GLN A 32 -16.52 -8.16 0.29
C GLN A 32 -17.11 -9.33 1.05
N PHE A 33 -17.13 -10.50 0.41
CA PHE A 33 -17.53 -11.76 1.05
C PHE A 33 -16.27 -12.58 1.32
N ASN A 34 -15.84 -12.59 2.57
CA ASN A 34 -14.63 -13.28 3.01
C ASN A 34 -15.01 -14.52 3.81
N THR A 35 -14.79 -15.71 3.26
CA THR A 35 -15.00 -16.97 3.97
C THR A 35 -13.65 -17.54 4.40
N LYS A 36 -13.48 -17.77 5.71
CA LYS A 36 -12.36 -18.52 6.29
C LYS A 36 -12.59 -19.99 6.05
N VAL A 37 -11.65 -20.66 5.40
CA VAL A 37 -11.77 -22.06 5.00
C VAL A 37 -10.61 -22.86 5.57
N LEU A 38 -10.92 -23.95 6.25
CA LEU A 38 -9.96 -24.99 6.61
C LEU A 38 -9.94 -26.02 5.48
N ARG A 39 -8.82 -26.12 4.76
CA ARG A 39 -8.55 -27.17 3.78
C ARG A 39 -7.82 -28.31 4.48
N LYS A 40 -8.38 -29.52 4.44
CA LYS A 40 -7.82 -30.70 5.10
C LYS A 40 -6.93 -31.51 4.12
N PRO A 41 -6.00 -32.35 4.61
CA PRO A 41 -5.11 -33.14 3.75
C PRO A 41 -5.84 -34.11 2.80
N ASP A 42 -7.04 -34.55 3.17
CA ASP A 42 -7.91 -35.40 2.35
C ASP A 42 -8.63 -34.66 1.22
N GLY A 43 -8.38 -33.36 1.07
CA GLY A 43 -8.98 -32.48 0.06
C GLY A 43 -10.33 -31.89 0.45
N THR A 44 -10.91 -32.27 1.60
CA THR A 44 -12.15 -31.68 2.09
C THR A 44 -11.95 -30.24 2.57
N GLN A 45 -13.01 -29.44 2.49
CA GLN A 45 -13.00 -28.03 2.87
C GLN A 45 -14.13 -27.72 3.83
N GLU A 46 -13.80 -27.00 4.89
CA GLU A 46 -14.76 -26.61 5.93
C GLU A 46 -14.79 -25.09 6.07
N ALA A 47 -15.98 -24.50 5.92
CA ALA A 47 -16.18 -23.07 6.12
C ALA A 47 -16.31 -22.78 7.62
N ILE A 48 -15.38 -21.99 8.15
CA ILE A 48 -15.29 -21.73 9.60
C ILE A 48 -16.06 -20.47 9.98
N ALA A 49 -15.92 -19.41 9.19
CA ALA A 49 -16.67 -18.18 9.38
C ALA A 49 -16.76 -17.40 8.07
N ARG A 50 -17.82 -16.61 7.94
CA ARG A 50 -17.98 -15.65 6.85
C ARG A 50 -18.06 -14.25 7.42
N GLU A 51 -17.33 -13.34 6.79
CA GLU A 51 -17.36 -11.91 7.07
C GLU A 51 -17.87 -11.19 5.84
N PHE A 52 -18.74 -10.20 6.06
CA PHE A 52 -19.25 -9.31 5.03
C PHE A 52 -18.71 -7.91 5.29
N GLY A 53 -18.07 -7.32 4.29
CA GLY A 53 -17.67 -5.92 4.28
C GLY A 53 -18.46 -5.16 3.22
N PHE A 54 -18.89 -3.95 3.54
CA PHE A 54 -19.60 -3.07 2.63
C PHE A 54 -19.01 -1.68 2.69
N ASN A 55 -18.57 -1.17 1.54
CA ASN A 55 -18.18 0.21 1.36
C ASN A 55 -19.10 0.87 0.33
N ASP A 56 -19.56 2.09 0.62
CA ASP A 56 -20.34 2.93 -0.28
C ASP A 56 -19.49 4.13 -0.70
N TYR A 57 -19.21 4.23 -2.00
CA TYR A 57 -18.41 5.30 -2.57
C TYR A 57 -19.31 6.23 -3.34
N ARG A 58 -19.54 7.40 -2.76
CA ARG A 58 -20.36 8.46 -3.36
C ARG A 58 -19.48 9.49 -4.02
N LYS A 59 -19.87 9.92 -5.22
CA LYS A 59 -19.27 11.09 -5.84
C LYS A 59 -19.65 12.32 -5.02
N THR A 60 -18.66 13.12 -4.63
CA THR A 60 -18.87 14.37 -3.90
C THR A 60 -18.09 15.51 -4.56
N THR A 61 -18.63 16.72 -4.44
CA THR A 61 -17.95 17.99 -4.79
C THR A 61 -17.62 18.82 -3.54
N GLU A 62 -17.85 18.28 -2.35
CA GLU A 62 -17.66 18.98 -1.07
C GLU A 62 -16.18 19.16 -0.70
N VAL A 63 -15.30 18.37 -1.30
CA VAL A 63 -13.86 18.41 -1.05
C VAL A 63 -13.15 19.15 -2.18
N ASP A 64 -12.48 20.24 -1.84
CA ASP A 64 -11.56 20.90 -2.75
C ASP A 64 -10.24 20.13 -2.82
N PHE A 65 -9.96 19.53 -3.99
CA PHE A 65 -8.73 18.80 -4.27
C PHE A 65 -7.60 19.70 -4.80
N ALA A 66 -7.82 21.01 -4.97
CA ALA A 66 -6.79 21.94 -5.44
C ALA A 66 -5.47 21.86 -4.63
N PRO A 67 -5.47 21.73 -3.29
CA PRO A 67 -4.23 21.56 -2.53
C PRO A 67 -3.47 20.28 -2.88
N ALA A 68 -4.18 19.17 -3.10
CA ALA A 68 -3.58 17.89 -3.50
C ALA A 68 -2.98 17.98 -4.91
N TYR A 69 -3.67 18.63 -5.85
CA TYR A 69 -3.16 18.85 -7.19
C TYR A 69 -1.95 19.79 -7.19
N ALA A 70 -1.97 20.84 -6.38
CA ALA A 70 -0.83 21.75 -6.23
C ALA A 70 0.39 21.01 -5.67
N TYR A 71 0.20 20.17 -4.64
CA TYR A 71 1.25 19.31 -4.09
C TYR A 71 1.82 18.36 -5.15
N TRP A 72 0.95 17.64 -5.88
CA TRP A 72 1.39 16.72 -6.93
C TRP A 72 2.16 17.44 -8.03
N LYS A 73 1.64 18.57 -8.53
CA LYS A 73 2.32 19.37 -9.56
C LYS A 73 3.71 19.81 -9.10
N GLY A 74 3.87 20.20 -7.84
CA GLY A 74 5.14 20.62 -7.26
C GLY A 74 6.13 19.49 -6.97
N THR A 75 5.67 18.24 -6.77
CA THR A 75 6.51 17.15 -6.26
C THR A 75 6.63 15.94 -7.19
N GLN A 76 5.83 15.84 -8.26
CA GLN A 76 5.78 14.67 -9.14
C GLN A 76 7.14 14.26 -9.72
N ALA A 77 8.01 15.22 -10.05
CA ALA A 77 9.34 14.95 -10.60
C ALA A 77 10.28 14.35 -9.55
N TYR A 78 10.17 14.78 -8.29
CA TYR A 78 10.86 14.15 -7.17
C TYR A 78 10.38 12.70 -6.97
N TRP A 79 9.06 12.49 -6.95
CA TRP A 79 8.49 11.14 -6.80
C TRP A 79 8.81 10.22 -7.97
N ALA A 80 8.95 10.74 -9.19
CA ALA A 80 9.42 9.98 -10.34
C ALA A 80 10.83 9.42 -10.10
N ARG A 81 11.76 10.25 -9.59
CA ARG A 81 13.11 9.81 -9.22
C ARG A 81 13.11 8.74 -8.14
N VAL A 82 12.25 8.86 -7.12
CA VAL A 82 12.07 7.83 -6.08
C VAL A 82 11.58 6.52 -6.71
N ARG A 83 10.59 6.57 -7.59
CA ARG A 83 10.08 5.38 -8.31
C ARG A 83 11.15 4.72 -9.19
N THR A 84 12.04 5.47 -9.82
CA THR A 84 13.15 4.91 -10.61
C THR A 84 14.04 3.99 -9.77
N ARG A 85 14.32 4.36 -8.51
CA ARG A 85 15.12 3.51 -7.60
C ARG A 85 14.36 2.29 -7.14
N TRP A 86 13.08 2.43 -6.81
CA TRP A 86 12.25 1.25 -6.56
C TRP A 86 12.23 0.29 -7.75
N ALA A 87 12.09 0.81 -8.98
CA ALA A 87 12.10 0.00 -10.18
C ALA A 87 13.41 -0.78 -10.37
N SER A 88 14.57 -0.20 -10.05
CA SER A 88 15.85 -0.91 -10.16
C SER A 88 15.95 -2.11 -9.23
N PHE A 89 15.34 -2.03 -8.04
CA PHE A 89 15.28 -3.14 -7.10
C PHE A 89 14.20 -4.17 -7.45
N LEU A 90 13.01 -3.71 -7.85
CA LEU A 90 11.87 -4.58 -8.09
C LEU A 90 11.95 -5.35 -9.42
N HIS A 91 12.65 -4.83 -10.41
CA HIS A 91 12.82 -5.49 -11.71
C HIS A 91 14.01 -6.45 -11.76
N ALA A 92 14.90 -6.43 -10.77
CA ALA A 92 16.08 -7.28 -10.71
C ALA A 92 15.85 -8.44 -9.71
N PRO A 93 15.80 -9.71 -10.17
CA PRO A 93 15.82 -10.85 -9.26
C PRO A 93 17.09 -10.83 -8.38
N PRO A 94 17.02 -11.27 -7.10
CA PRO A 94 15.85 -11.81 -6.40
C PRO A 94 14.90 -10.76 -5.81
N GLY A 95 15.13 -9.47 -6.08
CA GLY A 95 14.32 -8.36 -5.59
C GLY A 95 15.05 -7.56 -4.51
N LEU A 96 14.33 -7.16 -3.47
CA LEU A 96 14.85 -6.37 -2.37
C LEU A 96 14.47 -6.92 -1.00
N HIS A 97 15.27 -6.54 -0.02
CA HIS A 97 14.99 -6.70 1.40
C HIS A 97 14.92 -5.30 2.04
N LEU A 98 13.86 -5.07 2.82
CA LEU A 98 13.70 -3.85 3.62
C LEU A 98 14.25 -4.09 5.02
N LYS A 99 15.13 -3.19 5.46
CA LYS A 99 15.69 -3.19 6.82
C LYS A 99 14.71 -2.62 7.86
N THR A 100 13.58 -2.08 7.42
CA THR A 100 12.57 -1.47 8.28
C THR A 100 11.77 -2.53 9.04
N LYS A 101 11.33 -2.19 10.25
CA LYS A 101 10.28 -2.97 10.91
C LYS A 101 8.98 -2.94 10.07
N PRO A 102 8.05 -3.89 10.29
CA PRO A 102 6.80 -3.97 9.51
C PRO A 102 5.92 -2.70 9.53
N ASP A 103 6.13 -1.79 10.48
CA ASP A 103 5.44 -0.49 10.55
C ASP A 103 5.96 0.55 9.54
N GLY A 104 7.12 0.32 8.92
CA GLY A 104 7.55 0.96 7.66
C GLY A 104 7.83 2.47 7.70
N MET A 105 7.73 3.13 8.85
CA MET A 105 7.79 4.60 8.95
C MET A 105 9.16 5.21 8.64
N ALA A 106 10.24 4.41 8.73
CA ALA A 106 11.60 4.92 8.68
C ALA A 106 12.01 5.51 7.31
N MET A 107 11.45 5.01 6.21
CA MET A 107 11.67 5.58 4.87
C MET A 107 10.66 6.68 4.52
N ILE A 108 9.43 6.59 5.06
CA ILE A 108 8.34 7.50 4.76
C ILE A 108 8.72 8.93 5.15
N VAL A 109 9.13 9.15 6.39
CA VAL A 109 9.45 10.48 6.93
C VAL A 109 10.50 11.23 6.08
N PRO A 110 11.73 10.71 5.85
CA PRO A 110 12.74 11.45 5.10
C PRO A 110 12.34 11.69 3.64
N MET A 111 11.57 10.79 3.01
CA MET A 111 11.09 11.01 1.64
C MET A 111 10.06 12.15 1.57
N PHE A 112 9.15 12.24 2.53
CA PHE A 112 8.18 13.32 2.59
C PHE A 112 8.83 14.67 2.93
N GLU A 113 9.84 14.72 3.80
CA GLU A 113 10.62 15.94 4.07
C GLU A 113 11.38 16.44 2.83
N GLN A 114 11.93 15.51 2.04
CA GLN A 114 12.56 15.84 0.77
C GLN A 114 11.54 16.35 -0.25
N ALA A 115 10.37 15.72 -0.36
CA ALA A 115 9.29 16.18 -1.23
C ALA A 115 8.80 17.59 -0.82
N GLU A 116 8.64 17.84 0.48
CA GLU A 116 8.29 19.17 1.01
C GLU A 116 9.36 20.21 0.70
N SER A 117 10.65 19.84 0.80
CA SER A 117 11.76 20.71 0.40
C SER A 117 11.67 21.10 -1.08
N VAL A 118 11.35 20.15 -1.96
CA VAL A 118 11.12 20.40 -3.38
C VAL A 118 9.91 21.30 -3.61
N GLN A 119 8.81 21.06 -2.88
CA GLN A 119 7.62 21.91 -2.93
C GLN A 119 7.93 23.36 -2.53
N LYS A 120 8.84 23.57 -1.56
CA LYS A 120 9.34 24.89 -1.12
C LYS A 120 10.40 25.48 -2.07
N GLY A 121 10.60 24.92 -3.25
CA GLY A 121 11.54 25.41 -4.26
C GLY A 121 13.00 25.05 -4.02
N LYS A 122 13.30 24.18 -3.04
CA LYS A 122 14.67 23.72 -2.79
C LYS A 122 15.03 22.57 -3.72
N ARG A 123 16.32 22.43 -4.01
CA ARG A 123 16.84 21.31 -4.80
C ARG A 123 17.20 20.14 -3.90
N VAL A 124 16.62 18.98 -4.15
CA VAL A 124 17.07 17.69 -3.59
C VAL A 124 17.91 16.98 -4.64
N LYS A 125 19.17 16.67 -4.33
CA LYS A 125 20.07 15.92 -5.20
C LYS A 125 19.75 14.43 -5.14
N ASP A 126 20.11 13.72 -6.20
CA ASP A 126 19.90 12.28 -6.30
C ASP A 126 20.62 11.51 -5.18
N ALA A 127 21.85 11.91 -4.84
CA ALA A 127 22.60 11.35 -3.71
C ALA A 127 21.85 11.43 -2.36
N GLN A 128 20.97 12.42 -2.17
CA GLN A 128 20.16 12.50 -0.94
C GLN A 128 19.01 11.49 -0.94
N ILE A 129 18.46 11.17 -2.11
CA ILE A 129 17.51 10.05 -2.23
C ILE A 129 18.25 8.74 -2.02
N ASP A 130 19.41 8.59 -2.68
CA ASP A 130 20.21 7.36 -2.64
C ASP A 130 20.66 7.04 -1.20
N ALA A 131 20.98 8.05 -0.40
CA ALA A 131 21.29 7.88 1.02
C ALA A 131 20.14 7.25 1.83
N VAL A 132 18.88 7.64 1.56
CA VAL A 132 17.70 7.05 2.21
C VAL A 132 17.53 5.59 1.78
N PHE A 133 17.72 5.29 0.48
CA PHE A 133 17.66 3.91 -0.01
C PHE A 133 18.77 3.05 0.60
N ALA A 134 20.03 3.51 0.62
CA ALA A 134 21.14 2.76 1.17
C ALA A 134 20.96 2.42 2.67
N GLN A 135 20.29 3.31 3.41
CA GLN A 135 20.00 3.09 4.82
C GLN A 135 18.98 1.97 5.05
N TRP A 136 17.99 1.82 4.17
CA TRP A 136 16.79 1.02 4.46
C TRP A 136 16.48 -0.10 3.46
N VAL A 137 17.13 -0.11 2.31
CA VAL A 137 16.90 -1.07 1.23
C VAL A 137 18.22 -1.72 0.88
N GLU A 138 18.19 -3.03 0.72
CA GLU A 138 19.29 -3.82 0.17
C GLU A 138 18.75 -4.81 -0.87
N PRO A 139 19.58 -5.29 -1.80
CA PRO A 139 19.19 -6.40 -2.66
C PRO A 139 18.78 -7.61 -1.81
N ALA A 140 17.77 -8.35 -2.25
CA ALA A 140 17.49 -9.65 -1.64
C ALA A 140 18.67 -10.60 -1.92
N ASN A 141 18.91 -11.54 -1.00
CA ASN A 141 19.93 -12.60 -1.15
C ASN A 141 19.35 -13.83 -1.84
#